data_AF-X1H0B8-F1
#
_entry.id   AF-X1H0B8-F1
#
_cell.length_a   1.000
_cell.length_b   1.000
_cell.length_c   1.000
_cell.angle_alpha   90.00
_cell.angle_beta   90.00
_cell.angle_gamma   90.00
#
_symmetry.space_group_name_H-M   'P 1'
#
loop_
_entity.id
_entity.type
_entity.pdbx_description
1 polymer ?
#
loop_
_entity_poly.entity_id
_entity_poly.type
_entity_poly.pdbx_seq_one_letter_code
_entity_poly.pdbx_strand_id
1 'polypeptide(L)'
;MNDEKLDKIIELLEEILKWTRFEGNQRVKEVLLDELDTDVKKIAYELSDRRSSSKIARVIDVTDQTIRNWWKKWAKRGLTEVHPDYKMRFRKVFPLRDFGIEVPEIKKGEKIVEPTANAKNAEE
;
A
#
# COMPACT_ATOMS: atom_id res chain seq x y z
N MET A 1 -21.18 16.47 -35.64
CA MET A 1 -20.35 17.68 -35.44
C MET A 1 -20.05 18.00 -33.96
N ASN A 2 -21.00 17.90 -33.01
CA ASN A 2 -20.68 18.00 -31.58
C ASN A 2 -20.17 16.67 -31.01
N ASP A 3 -20.77 15.55 -31.43
CA ASP A 3 -20.39 14.21 -30.96
C ASP A 3 -18.98 13.81 -31.44
N GLU A 4 -18.62 14.07 -32.71
CA GLU A 4 -17.24 13.83 -33.20
C GLU A 4 -16.18 14.62 -32.43
N LYS A 5 -16.52 15.82 -31.92
CA LYS A 5 -15.60 16.59 -31.07
C LYS A 5 -15.51 15.98 -29.68
N LEU A 6 -16.62 15.46 -29.15
CA LEU A 6 -16.66 14.78 -27.86
C LEU A 6 -15.86 13.47 -27.90
N ASP A 7 -16.03 12.67 -28.95
CA ASP A 7 -15.29 11.41 -29.17
C ASP A 7 -13.79 11.68 -29.25
N LYS A 8 -13.38 12.70 -30.01
CA LYS A 8 -11.98 13.11 -30.10
C LYS A 8 -11.41 13.59 -28.75
N ILE A 9 -12.22 14.25 -27.92
CA ILE A 9 -11.81 14.64 -26.56
C ILE A 9 -11.63 13.39 -25.68
N ILE A 10 -12.55 12.42 -25.76
CA ILE A 10 -12.46 11.17 -24.99
C ILE A 10 -11.20 10.41 -25.40
N GLU A 11 -10.94 10.23 -26.70
CA GLU A 11 -9.73 9.58 -27.20
C GLU A 11 -8.46 10.25 -26.68
N LEU A 12 -8.39 11.58 -26.73
CA LEU A 12 -7.24 12.33 -26.20
C LEU A 12 -7.09 12.16 -24.68
N LEU A 13 -8.20 12.14 -23.93
CA LEU A 13 -8.16 11.91 -22.48
C LEU A 13 -7.70 10.49 -22.14
N GLU A 14 -8.12 9.49 -22.91
CA GLU A 14 -7.67 8.10 -22.76
C GLU A 14 -6.17 7.96 -23.10
N GLU A 15 -5.69 8.63 -24.14
CA GLU A 15 -4.26 8.68 -24.47
C GLU A 15 -3.44 9.37 -23.37
N ILE A 16 -3.89 10.53 -22.87
CA ILE A 16 -3.25 11.22 -21.75
C ILE A 16 -3.25 10.32 -20.52
N LEU A 17 -4.35 9.63 -20.23
CA LEU A 17 -4.44 8.69 -19.10
C LEU A 17 -3.45 7.54 -19.27
N LYS A 18 -3.31 6.98 -20.48
CA LYS A 18 -2.34 5.93 -20.78
C LYS A 18 -0.90 6.39 -20.52
N TRP A 19 -0.52 7.57 -21.02
CA TRP A 19 0.82 8.10 -20.81
C TRP A 19 1.08 8.50 -19.36
N THR A 20 0.08 9.05 -18.67
CA THR A 20 0.16 9.38 -17.24
C THR A 20 0.32 8.12 -16.39
N ARG A 21 -0.39 7.03 -16.71
CA ARG A 21 -0.22 5.73 -16.06
C ARG A 21 1.19 5.18 -16.29
N PHE A 22 1.71 5.27 -17.51
CA PHE A 22 3.06 4.82 -17.83
C PHE A 22 4.14 5.59 -17.05
N GLU A 23 4.07 6.93 -17.03
CA GLU A 23 4.99 7.78 -16.28
C GLU A 23 4.85 7.56 -14.76
N GLY A 24 3.61 7.48 -14.28
CA GLY A 24 3.29 7.26 -12.87
C GLY A 24 3.82 5.91 -12.37
N ASN A 25 3.67 4.84 -13.15
CA ASN A 25 4.07 3.49 -12.75
C ASN A 25 5.56 3.37 -12.41
N GLN A 26 6.44 4.11 -13.09
CA GLN A 26 7.87 4.13 -12.77
C GLN A 26 8.11 4.73 -11.37
N ARG A 27 7.48 5.86 -11.07
CA ARG A 27 7.59 6.53 -9.76
C ARG A 27 6.89 5.76 -8.63
N VAL A 28 5.77 5.08 -8.92
CA VAL A 28 5.02 4.31 -7.93
C VAL A 28 5.88 3.22 -7.31
N LYS A 29 6.70 2.52 -8.11
CA LYS A 29 7.61 1.48 -7.58
C LYS A 29 8.58 2.05 -6.55
N GLU A 30 9.19 3.20 -6.83
CA GLU A 30 10.13 3.86 -5.92
C GLU A 30 9.44 4.26 -4.62
N VAL A 31 8.25 4.88 -4.71
CA VAL A 31 7.46 5.28 -3.53
C VAL A 31 7.02 4.06 -2.71
N LEU A 32 6.65 2.95 -3.36
CA LEU A 32 6.32 1.71 -2.67
C LEU A 32 7.53 1.14 -1.92
N LEU A 33 8.73 1.15 -2.52
CA LEU A 33 9.95 0.66 -1.87
C LEU A 33 10.41 1.55 -0.71
N ASP A 34 10.24 2.87 -0.83
CA ASP A 34 10.55 3.83 0.23
C ASP A 34 9.56 3.72 1.42
N GLU A 35 8.26 3.62 1.14
CA GLU A 35 7.24 3.54 2.20
C GLU A 35 7.10 2.14 2.82
N LEU A 36 7.41 1.09 2.06
CA LEU A 36 7.38 -0.32 2.45
C LEU A 36 8.80 -0.89 2.58
N ASP A 37 9.67 -0.12 3.23
CA ASP A 37 11.05 -0.43 3.59
C ASP A 37 11.23 -1.76 4.34
N THR A 38 10.23 -2.18 5.14
CA THR A 38 10.27 -3.44 5.89
C THR A 38 9.32 -4.49 5.35
N ASP A 39 9.69 -5.75 5.57
CA ASP A 39 8.89 -6.90 5.19
C ASP A 39 7.54 -6.92 5.91
N VAL A 40 7.53 -6.51 7.18
CA VAL A 40 6.31 -6.31 7.97
C VAL A 40 5.37 -5.31 7.28
N LYS A 41 5.87 -4.19 6.75
CA LYS A 41 5.06 -3.20 6.05
C LYS A 41 4.55 -3.71 4.70
N LYS A 42 5.39 -4.41 3.92
CA LYS A 42 4.97 -5.03 2.64
C LYS A 42 3.80 -5.99 2.86
N ILE A 43 3.91 -6.84 3.87
CA ILE A 43 2.85 -7.78 4.26
C ILE A 43 1.60 -7.04 4.72
N ALA A 44 1.75 -6.04 5.60
CA ALA A 44 0.62 -5.25 6.10
C ALA A 44 -0.14 -4.57 4.96
N TYR A 45 0.59 -3.97 4.03
CA TYR A 45 0.06 -3.34 2.83
C TYR A 45 -0.68 -4.35 1.95
N GLU A 46 -0.06 -5.50 1.66
CA GLU A 46 -0.66 -6.55 0.84
C GLU A 46 -1.98 -7.09 1.43
N LEU A 47 -2.06 -7.17 2.76
CA LEU A 47 -3.25 -7.62 3.49
C LEU A 47 -4.34 -6.57 3.66
N SER A 48 -4.08 -5.30 3.31
CA SER A 48 -4.99 -4.18 3.56
C SER A 48 -6.31 -4.25 2.79
N ASP A 49 -6.40 -5.02 1.71
CA ASP A 49 -7.63 -5.11 0.91
C ASP A 49 -8.82 -5.78 1.65
N ARG A 50 -8.61 -6.98 2.20
CA ARG A 50 -9.71 -7.83 2.72
C ARG A 50 -9.79 -7.97 4.23
N ARG A 51 -8.86 -7.35 4.98
CA ARG A 51 -8.71 -7.58 6.43
C ARG A 51 -8.86 -6.30 7.23
N SER A 52 -9.45 -6.41 8.42
CA SER A 52 -9.42 -5.31 9.40
C SER A 52 -8.01 -5.13 9.94
N SER A 53 -7.69 -3.91 10.38
CA SER A 53 -6.40 -3.59 11.01
C SER A 53 -6.08 -4.56 12.16
N SER A 54 -7.09 -5.01 12.91
CA SER A 54 -6.92 -5.93 14.04
C SER A 54 -6.55 -7.35 13.60
N LYS A 55 -7.03 -7.79 12.44
CA LYS A 55 -6.67 -9.09 11.85
C LYS A 55 -5.27 -9.03 11.26
N ILE A 56 -4.90 -7.90 10.66
CA ILE A 56 -3.55 -7.68 10.11
C ILE A 56 -2.54 -7.65 11.25
N ALA A 57 -2.80 -6.83 12.28
CA ALA A 57 -2.02 -6.71 13.51
C ALA A 57 -1.64 -8.06 14.12
N ARG A 58 -2.61 -8.98 14.26
CA ARG A 58 -2.38 -10.34 14.79
C ARG A 58 -1.46 -11.21 13.92
N VAL A 59 -1.46 -10.98 12.61
CA VAL A 59 -0.68 -11.79 11.66
C VAL A 59 0.79 -11.38 11.68
N ILE A 60 1.07 -10.09 11.85
CA ILE A 60 2.42 -9.52 11.79
C ILE A 60 2.93 -9.05 13.17
N ASP A 61 2.24 -9.42 14.25
CA ASP A 61 2.56 -9.09 15.65
C ASP A 61 2.80 -7.60 15.94
N VAL A 62 1.99 -6.72 15.34
CA VAL A 62 2.00 -5.27 15.65
C VAL A 62 0.68 -4.83 16.27
N THR A 63 0.63 -3.60 16.77
CA THR A 63 -0.63 -3.04 17.31
C THR A 63 -1.60 -2.65 16.19
N ASP A 64 -2.91 -2.74 16.47
CA ASP A 64 -3.97 -2.23 15.59
C ASP A 64 -3.75 -0.75 15.23
N GLN A 65 -3.26 0.03 16.20
CA GLN A 65 -2.96 1.45 16.02
C GLN A 65 -1.82 1.67 15.02
N THR A 66 -0.78 0.83 15.06
CA THR A 66 0.33 0.88 14.10
C THR A 66 -0.17 0.73 12.66
N ILE A 67 -1.04 -0.25 12.41
CA ILE A 67 -1.64 -0.45 11.07
C ILE A 67 -2.45 0.77 10.63
N ARG A 68 -3.29 1.32 11.50
CA ARG A 68 -4.09 2.52 11.18
C ARG A 68 -3.20 3.74 10.91
N ASN A 69 -2.08 3.88 11.61
CA ASN A 69 -1.13 4.96 11.37
C ASN A 69 -0.47 4.82 10.00
N TRP A 70 -0.06 3.60 9.62
CA TRP A 70 0.45 3.31 8.28
C TRP A 70 -0.59 3.61 7.19
N TRP A 71 -1.84 3.15 7.35
CA TRP A 71 -2.92 3.47 6.42
C TRP A 71 -3.11 4.97 6.22
N LYS A 72 -3.12 5.76 7.31
CA LYS A 72 -3.22 7.21 7.20
C LYS A 72 -2.02 7.82 6.46
N LYS A 73 -0.81 7.31 6.68
CA LYS A 73 0.41 7.77 5.99
C LYS A 73 0.35 7.42 4.50
N TRP A 74 0.06 6.17 4.18
CA TRP A 74 -0.03 5.65 2.82
C TRP A 74 -1.18 6.29 2.02
N ALA A 75 -2.29 6.63 2.67
CA ALA A 75 -3.38 7.34 2.02
C ALA A 75 -3.00 8.76 1.57
N LYS A 76 -2.22 9.49 2.39
CA LYS A 76 -1.67 10.79 1.99
C LYS A 76 -0.71 10.69 0.80
N ARG A 77 -0.10 9.53 0.59
CA ARG A 77 0.77 9.20 -0.55
C ARG A 77 0.03 8.57 -1.73
N GLY A 78 -1.28 8.35 -1.63
CA GLY A 78 -2.08 7.71 -2.67
C GLY A 78 -1.86 6.20 -2.81
N LEU A 79 -1.18 5.55 -1.86
CA LEU A 79 -0.91 4.11 -1.90
C LEU A 79 -2.09 3.28 -1.38
N THR A 80 -2.91 3.86 -0.50
CA THR A 80 -4.13 3.24 0.02
C THR A 80 -5.29 4.20 -0.04
N GLU A 81 -6.51 3.69 -0.13
CA GLU A 81 -7.73 4.51 -0.13
C GLU A 81 -8.80 3.92 0.79
N VAL A 82 -9.78 4.73 1.18
CA VAL A 82 -10.88 4.27 2.03
C VAL A 82 -11.67 3.20 1.28
N HIS A 83 -11.91 2.09 1.94
CA HIS A 83 -12.69 0.99 1.40
C HIS A 83 -14.14 1.45 1.20
N PRO A 84 -14.75 1.26 0.01
CA PRO A 84 -16.08 1.77 -0.31
C PRO A 84 -17.15 1.25 0.65
N ASP A 85 -17.06 -0.04 1.00
CA ASP A 85 -18.02 -0.68 1.90
C ASP A 85 -17.74 -0.45 3.40
N TYR A 86 -16.57 0.09 3.76
CA TYR A 86 -16.14 0.18 5.16
C TYR A 86 -15.43 1.52 5.44
N LYS A 87 -16.17 2.48 6.01
CA LYS A 87 -15.75 3.87 6.32
C LYS A 87 -14.40 4.07 7.05
N MET A 88 -13.84 3.03 7.68
CA MET A 88 -12.61 3.10 8.48
C MET A 88 -11.55 2.07 8.05
N ARG A 89 -11.79 1.32 6.96
CA ARG A 89 -10.79 0.41 6.40
C ARG A 89 -10.16 1.06 5.20
N PHE A 90 -8.90 0.74 4.97
CA PHE A 90 -8.18 1.19 3.79
C PHE A 90 -7.84 -0.03 2.96
N ARG A 91 -8.00 0.06 1.64
CA ARG A 91 -7.52 -0.95 0.69
C ARG A 91 -6.27 -0.44 -0.03
N LYS A 92 -5.41 -1.35 -0.48
CA LYS A 92 -4.27 -1.02 -1.33
C LYS A 92 -4.76 -0.59 -2.71
N VAL A 93 -4.10 0.40 -3.29
CA VAL A 93 -4.36 0.87 -4.65
C VAL A 93 -3.50 0.10 -5.67
N PHE A 94 -2.28 -0.26 -5.28
CA PHE A 94 -1.30 -0.90 -6.16
C PHE A 94 -0.97 -2.31 -5.67
N PRO A 95 -1.26 -3.37 -6.44
CA PRO A 95 -0.78 -4.71 -6.11
C PRO A 95 0.75 -4.78 -6.21
N LEU A 96 1.43 -5.21 -5.15
CA LEU A 96 2.91 -5.23 -5.11
C LEU A 96 3.54 -6.10 -6.21
N ARG A 97 2.84 -7.18 -6.57
CA ARG A 97 3.25 -8.11 -7.63
C ARG A 97 3.38 -7.43 -9.00
N ASP A 98 2.54 -6.43 -9.30
CA ASP A 98 2.53 -5.73 -10.59
C ASP A 98 3.80 -4.87 -10.78
N PHE A 99 4.47 -4.54 -9.68
CA PHE A 99 5.72 -3.76 -9.66
C PHE A 99 6.96 -4.63 -9.45
N GLY A 100 6.79 -5.97 -9.42
CA GLY A 100 7.85 -6.93 -9.14
C GLY A 100 8.41 -6.82 -7.73
N ILE A 101 7.58 -6.39 -6.77
CA ILE A 101 7.94 -6.36 -5.34
C ILE A 101 7.46 -7.66 -4.73
N GLU A 102 8.40 -8.47 -4.24
CA GLU A 102 8.08 -9.72 -3.56
C GLU A 102 7.53 -9.44 -2.15
N VAL A 103 6.45 -10.16 -1.82
CA VAL A 103 5.86 -10.13 -0.48
C VAL A 103 6.29 -11.41 0.23
N PRO A 104 6.98 -11.32 1.36
CA PRO A 104 7.37 -12.51 2.12
C PRO A 104 6.15 -13.33 2.51
N GLU A 105 6.24 -14.65 2.32
CA GLU A 105 5.16 -15.56 2.70
C GLU A 105 5.09 -15.69 4.22
N ILE A 106 3.93 -15.38 4.79
CA ILE A 106 3.68 -15.64 6.20
C ILE A 106 3.34 -17.12 6.35
N LYS A 107 4.28 -17.93 6.86
CA LYS A 107 3.93 -19.26 7.34
C LYS A 107 2.98 -19.12 8.51
N LYS A 108 1.77 -19.65 8.37
CA LYS A 108 0.69 -19.59 9.35
C LYS A 108 1.15 -20.25 10.67
N GLY A 109 1.67 -19.44 11.59
CA GLY A 109 2.20 -19.91 12.89
C GLY A 109 3.56 -19.31 13.28
N GLU A 110 4.31 -18.72 12.35
CA GLU A 110 5.56 -18.00 12.67
C GLU A 110 5.26 -16.52 12.86
N LYS A 111 5.48 -16.04 14.09
CA LYS A 111 5.47 -14.60 14.37
C LYS A 111 6.68 -13.96 13.71
N ILE A 112 6.46 -13.00 12.82
CA ILE A 112 7.54 -12.17 12.29
C ILE A 112 7.82 -11.10 13.34
N VAL A 113 8.72 -11.40 14.26
CA VAL A 113 9.26 -10.40 15.19
C VAL A 113 10.53 -9.87 14.55
N GLU A 114 10.49 -8.67 13.97
CA GLU A 114 11.73 -7.96 13.66
C GLU A 114 12.37 -7.53 15.00
N PRO A 115 13.69 -7.73 15.18
CA PRO A 115 14.35 -7.29 16.40
C PRO A 115 14.31 -5.76 16.44
N THR A 116 13.61 -5.21 17.42
CA THR A 116 13.63 -3.78 17.70
C THR A 116 15.08 -3.36 17.96
N ALA A 117 15.67 -2.62 17.03
CA ALA A 117 16.88 -1.86 17.25
C ALA A 117 16.60 -0.74 18.25
N ASN A 118 16.52 -1.08 19.54
CA ASN A 118 16.81 -0.15 20.62
C ASN A 118 17.11 -0.90 21.92
N ALA A 119 18.33 -1.44 22.01
CA ALA A 119 18.94 -1.87 23.26
C ALA A 119 20.31 -1.19 23.40
N LYS A 120 20.30 0.13 23.52
CA LYS A 120 21.39 0.89 24.14
C LYS A 120 20.77 2.07 24.89
N ASN A 121 20.63 1.88 26.20
CA ASN A 121 20.92 2.86 27.25
C ASN A 121 20.33 2.31 28.56
N ALA A 122 21.10 1.45 29.22
CA ALA A 122 20.95 1.15 30.64
C ALA A 122 22.33 0.70 31.12
N GLU A 123 23.21 1.68 31.34
CA GLU A 123 24.38 1.60 32.22
C GLU A 123 24.90 3.03 32.38
N GLU A 124 24.35 3.73 33.37
CA GLU A 124 25.05 4.65 34.28
C GLU A 124 24.22 4.84 35.56
#